data_AF-A0A151U6F3-F1
#
_entry.id   AF-A0A151U6F3-F1
#
_cell.length_a   1.000
_cell.length_b   1.000
_cell.length_c   1.000
_cell.angle_alpha   90.00
_cell.angle_beta   90.00
_cell.angle_gamma   90.00
#
_symmetry.space_group_name_H-M   'P 1'
#
loop_
_entity.id
_entity.type
_entity.pdbx_description
1 polymer ?
#
loop_
_entity_poly.entity_id
_entity_poly.type
_entity_poly.pdbx_seq_one_letter_code
_entity_poly.pdbx_strand_id
1 'polypeptide(L)'
;MATTVPSSPVFISSDTLCNILTHRTLIDHFQSTLPNATTILETPIRQHYPLSPSSSLLLMPSWSSSPSLPYAGVKLVTHFPQNSARNLPGVQGTYVLFSSATGQTLAAMDSTHLTLYRTACVSVFVDNEAALVEAGELLGAFQRGVITRDHIQGTLVDLVSGLKVGRKTSHEITVFKSVGSAVVDMLAAQFVYETYTTT
;
A
#
# COMPACT_ATOMS: atom_id res chain seq x y z
N MET A 1 -29.41 -3.21 6.68
CA MET A 1 -29.60 -4.40 5.83
C MET A 1 -28.36 -5.25 5.98
N ALA A 2 -28.49 -6.52 6.36
CA ALA A 2 -27.33 -7.40 6.52
C ALA A 2 -26.73 -7.69 5.14
N THR A 3 -25.57 -7.12 4.85
CA THR A 3 -24.76 -7.46 3.68
C THR A 3 -24.46 -8.95 3.74
N THR A 4 -24.94 -9.72 2.77
CA THR A 4 -24.66 -11.15 2.63
C THR A 4 -23.17 -11.31 2.38
N VAL A 5 -22.42 -11.68 3.43
CA VAL A 5 -20.99 -11.98 3.31
C VAL A 5 -20.86 -13.23 2.43
N PRO A 6 -20.12 -13.18 1.31
CA PRO A 6 -19.95 -14.35 0.46
C PRO A 6 -19.39 -15.53 1.25
N SER A 7 -19.93 -16.72 0.99
CA SER A 7 -19.58 -17.97 1.71
C SER A 7 -18.17 -18.47 1.42
N SER A 8 -17.50 -17.89 0.41
CA SER A 8 -16.13 -18.21 0.02
C SER A 8 -15.34 -16.91 -0.24
N PRO A 9 -14.02 -16.90 0.03
CA PRO A 9 -13.19 -15.71 -0.21
C PRO A 9 -13.19 -15.35 -1.70
N VAL A 10 -13.33 -14.05 -1.99
CA VAL A 10 -13.32 -13.58 -3.37
C VAL A 10 -11.90 -13.31 -3.86
N PHE A 11 -11.62 -13.63 -5.12
CA PHE A 11 -10.37 -13.24 -5.77
C PHE A 11 -10.60 -12.00 -6.64
N ILE A 12 -9.88 -10.91 -6.33
CA ILE A 12 -9.97 -9.64 -7.06
C ILE A 12 -8.71 -9.50 -7.92
N SER A 13 -8.86 -9.71 -9.22
CA SER A 13 -7.78 -9.60 -10.20
C SER A 13 -7.30 -8.16 -10.37
N SER A 14 -6.14 -7.98 -10.99
CA SER A 14 -5.61 -6.66 -11.37
C SER A 14 -6.59 -5.88 -12.25
N ASP A 15 -7.26 -6.53 -13.20
CA ASP A 15 -8.23 -5.90 -14.09
C ASP A 15 -9.44 -5.38 -13.31
N THR A 16 -9.98 -6.19 -12.39
CA THR A 16 -11.08 -5.78 -11.51
C THR A 16 -10.65 -4.65 -10.58
N LEU A 17 -9.44 -4.72 -10.02
CA LEU A 17 -8.85 -3.64 -9.21
C LEU A 17 -8.79 -2.31 -9.99
N CYS A 18 -8.32 -2.33 -11.23
CA CYS A 18 -8.22 -1.14 -12.08
C CYS A 18 -9.58 -0.54 -12.44
N ASN A 19 -10.64 -1.35 -12.46
CA ASN A 19 -12.00 -0.86 -12.67
C ASN A 19 -12.63 -0.26 -11.41
N ILE A 20 -12.21 -0.72 -10.23
CA ILE A 20 -12.71 -0.24 -8.93
C ILE A 20 -11.94 1.01 -8.46
N LEU A 21 -10.63 1.03 -8.67
CA LEU A 21 -9.74 2.06 -8.15
C LEU A 21 -9.43 3.12 -9.19
N THR A 22 -9.68 4.37 -8.82
CA THR A 22 -9.06 5.53 -9.47
C THR A 22 -8.15 6.24 -8.47
N HIS A 23 -7.14 6.97 -8.95
CA HIS A 23 -6.29 7.74 -8.05
C HIS A 23 -7.10 8.70 -7.18
N ARG A 24 -8.09 9.39 -7.76
CA ARG A 24 -8.96 10.32 -7.05
C ARG A 24 -9.76 9.65 -5.93
N THR A 25 -10.49 8.59 -6.24
CA THR A 25 -11.34 7.90 -5.25
C THR A 25 -10.52 7.31 -4.10
N LEU A 26 -9.33 6.78 -4.40
CA LEU A 26 -8.43 6.25 -3.38
C LEU A 26 -7.80 7.36 -2.52
N ILE A 27 -7.47 8.52 -3.11
CA ILE A 27 -7.00 9.70 -2.36
C ILE A 27 -8.07 10.19 -1.40
N ASP A 28 -9.29 10.38 -1.88
CA ASP A 28 -10.41 10.87 -1.08
C ASP A 28 -10.72 9.89 0.06
N HIS A 29 -10.65 8.59 -0.21
CA HIS A 29 -10.79 7.54 0.80
C HIS A 29 -9.68 7.62 1.86
N PHE A 30 -8.42 7.77 1.46
CA PHE A 30 -7.31 7.89 2.40
C PHE A 30 -7.38 9.16 3.25
N GLN A 31 -7.72 10.30 2.66
CA GLN A 31 -7.87 11.56 3.39
C GLN A 31 -8.96 11.48 4.46
N SER A 32 -10.06 10.78 4.18
CA SER A 32 -11.17 10.63 5.13
C SER A 32 -10.91 9.57 6.21
N THR A 33 -10.09 8.55 5.94
CA THR A 33 -9.92 7.40 6.85
C THR A 33 -8.64 7.43 7.67
N LEU A 34 -7.50 7.84 7.11
CA LEU A 34 -6.19 7.78 7.79
C LEU A 34 -6.15 8.48 9.16
N PRO A 35 -6.70 9.71 9.34
CA PRO A 35 -6.64 10.40 10.62
C PRO A 35 -7.23 9.60 11.79
N ASN A 36 -8.30 8.85 11.53
CA ASN A 36 -8.95 8.00 12.51
C ASN A 36 -8.33 6.60 12.57
N ALA A 37 -7.84 6.10 11.44
CA ALA A 37 -7.30 4.75 11.34
C ALA A 37 -5.96 4.59 12.08
N THR A 38 -5.10 5.63 12.14
CA THR A 38 -3.78 5.52 12.77
C THR A 38 -3.81 5.25 14.28
N THR A 39 -4.93 5.51 14.96
CA THR A 39 -5.06 5.25 16.40
C THR A 39 -5.62 3.87 16.71
N ILE A 40 -6.26 3.22 15.73
CA ILE A 40 -6.96 1.94 15.89
C ILE A 40 -6.32 0.80 15.08
N LEU A 41 -5.31 1.12 14.26
CA LEU A 41 -4.60 0.16 13.44
C LEU A 41 -3.22 -0.14 14.00
N GLU A 42 -2.92 -1.43 14.04
CA GLU A 42 -1.63 -1.95 14.42
C GLU A 42 -0.92 -2.52 13.19
N THR A 43 0.37 -2.26 13.10
CA THR A 43 1.27 -2.84 12.09
C THR A 43 2.61 -3.12 12.75
N PRO A 44 3.08 -4.37 12.78
CA PRO A 44 4.45 -4.65 13.19
C PRO A 44 5.43 -4.19 12.11
N ILE A 45 6.71 -4.23 12.46
CA ILE A 45 7.80 -4.04 11.49
C ILE A 45 7.67 -5.11 10.40
N ARG A 46 7.93 -4.70 9.14
CA ARG A 46 7.98 -5.61 7.99
C ARG A 46 8.85 -6.82 8.32
N GLN A 47 8.26 -8.00 8.19
CA GLN A 47 8.97 -9.25 8.38
C GLN A 47 9.67 -9.63 7.08
N HIS A 48 10.95 -9.99 7.17
CA HIS A 48 11.79 -10.32 6.03
C HIS A 48 12.37 -11.73 6.21
N TYR A 49 12.07 -12.61 5.26
CA TYR A 49 12.52 -14.00 5.26
C TYR A 49 13.37 -14.26 4.00
N PRO A 50 14.70 -14.38 4.12
CA PRO A 50 15.54 -14.80 3.01
C PRO A 50 15.15 -16.21 2.55
N LEU A 51 14.95 -16.40 1.25
CA LEU A 51 14.70 -17.71 0.63
C LEU A 51 15.95 -18.23 -0.09
N SER A 52 16.84 -17.32 -0.48
CA SER A 52 18.17 -17.57 -1.03
C SER A 52 19.06 -16.34 -0.78
N PRO A 53 20.34 -16.34 -1.18
CA PRO A 53 21.20 -15.15 -1.08
C PRO A 53 20.67 -13.92 -1.83
N SER A 54 19.76 -14.09 -2.80
CA SER A 54 19.24 -13.00 -3.63
C SER A 54 17.72 -12.86 -3.62
N SER A 55 16.99 -13.78 -2.97
CA SER A 55 15.53 -13.77 -2.95
C SER A 55 14.96 -13.77 -1.55
N SER A 56 13.79 -13.15 -1.39
CA SER A 56 13.13 -13.03 -0.09
C SER A 56 11.60 -13.05 -0.19
N LEU A 57 10.99 -13.45 0.92
CA LEU A 57 9.57 -13.31 1.21
C LEU A 57 9.41 -12.20 2.26
N LEU A 58 8.53 -11.24 1.99
CA LEU A 58 8.21 -10.14 2.88
C LEU A 58 6.76 -10.26 3.33
N LEU A 59 6.52 -10.15 4.64
CA LEU A 59 5.18 -10.07 5.22
C LEU A 59 4.97 -8.69 5.84
N MET A 60 3.83 -8.08 5.52
CA MET A 60 3.42 -6.80 6.07
C MET A 60 1.97 -6.94 6.58
N PRO A 61 1.77 -7.52 7.77
CA PRO A 61 0.45 -7.64 8.37
C PRO A 61 -0.01 -6.32 8.98
N SER A 62 -1.32 -6.15 9.08
CA SER A 62 -1.97 -5.04 9.77
C SER A 62 -3.36 -5.45 10.23
N TRP A 63 -3.82 -4.94 11.37
CA TRP A 63 -5.16 -5.24 11.87
C TRP A 63 -5.74 -4.05 12.63
N SER A 64 -7.08 -3.97 12.65
CA SER A 64 -7.78 -3.05 13.53
C SER A 64 -8.23 -3.71 14.82
N SER A 65 -8.11 -2.96 15.92
CA SER A 65 -8.73 -3.27 17.20
C SER A 65 -10.15 -2.69 17.35
N SER A 66 -10.66 -1.97 16.34
CA SER A 66 -11.95 -1.28 16.40
C SER A 66 -13.04 -2.00 15.60
N PRO A 67 -14.26 -2.19 16.17
CA PRO A 67 -15.41 -2.70 15.43
C PRO A 67 -15.85 -1.83 14.26
N SER A 68 -15.47 -0.54 14.24
CA SER A 68 -15.78 0.38 13.13
C SER A 68 -14.97 0.10 11.85
N LEU A 69 -13.87 -0.66 11.96
CA LEU A 69 -13.03 -1.07 10.85
C LEU A 69 -12.67 -2.55 11.05
N PRO A 70 -13.62 -3.49 10.91
CA PRO A 70 -13.48 -4.87 11.38
C PRO A 70 -12.64 -5.75 10.42
N TYR A 71 -11.44 -5.27 10.07
CA TYR A 71 -10.56 -5.87 9.09
C TYR A 71 -9.17 -6.15 9.66
N ALA A 72 -8.61 -7.26 9.22
CA ALA A 72 -7.20 -7.58 9.33
C ALA A 72 -6.69 -7.96 7.93
N GLY A 73 -5.41 -7.80 7.68
CA GLY A 73 -4.86 -8.17 6.38
C GLY A 73 -3.36 -8.34 6.40
N VAL A 74 -2.85 -8.98 5.36
CA VAL A 74 -1.42 -9.17 5.16
C VAL A 74 -1.07 -8.98 3.71
N LYS A 75 -0.06 -8.14 3.46
CA LYS A 75 0.61 -8.11 2.17
C LYS A 75 1.74 -9.14 2.16
N LEU A 76 1.64 -10.06 1.22
CA LEU A 76 2.65 -11.07 0.90
C LEU A 76 3.41 -10.58 -0.32
N VAL A 77 4.73 -10.45 -0.23
CA VAL A 77 5.56 -10.02 -1.37
C VAL A 77 6.73 -10.99 -1.54
N THR A 78 6.94 -11.44 -2.76
CA THR A 78 8.15 -12.17 -3.15
C THR A 78 9.06 -11.25 -3.95
N HIS A 79 10.34 -11.23 -3.60
CA HIS A 79 11.40 -10.54 -4.33
C HIS A 79 12.37 -11.59 -4.90
N PHE A 80 12.38 -11.72 -6.23
CA PHE A 80 13.16 -12.67 -7.00
C PHE A 80 13.85 -11.94 -8.16
N PRO A 81 14.98 -11.26 -7.92
CA PRO A 81 15.60 -10.35 -8.90
C PRO A 81 16.03 -11.05 -10.20
N GLN A 82 16.26 -12.36 -10.16
CA GLN A 82 16.64 -13.18 -11.32
C GLN A 82 15.46 -13.57 -12.23
N ASN A 83 14.22 -13.24 -11.87
CA ASN A 83 13.04 -13.58 -12.67
C ASN A 83 13.04 -12.92 -14.06
N SER A 84 13.77 -11.82 -14.24
CA SER A 84 13.95 -11.17 -15.54
C SER A 84 14.52 -12.13 -16.60
N ALA A 85 15.45 -13.01 -16.23
CA ALA A 85 16.01 -14.03 -17.11
C ALA A 85 14.96 -15.08 -17.55
N ARG A 86 13.81 -15.13 -16.87
CA ARG A 86 12.69 -16.04 -17.12
C ARG A 86 11.45 -15.32 -17.67
N ASN A 87 11.57 -14.04 -18.03
CA ASN A 87 10.45 -13.17 -18.42
C ASN A 87 9.32 -13.09 -17.37
N LEU A 88 9.69 -13.15 -16.08
CA LEU A 88 8.76 -13.00 -14.96
C LEU A 88 9.06 -11.70 -14.19
N PRO A 89 8.07 -11.09 -13.52
CA PRO A 89 8.32 -9.95 -12.63
C PRO A 89 9.27 -10.31 -11.49
N GLY A 90 10.23 -9.41 -11.20
CA GLY A 90 11.16 -9.58 -10.08
C GLY A 90 10.53 -9.33 -8.70
N VAL A 91 9.37 -8.68 -8.67
CA VAL A 91 8.56 -8.48 -7.47
C VAL A 91 7.13 -8.87 -7.79
N GLN A 92 6.56 -9.75 -6.98
CA GLN A 92 5.16 -10.10 -7.05
C GLN A 92 4.54 -9.99 -5.66
N GLY A 93 3.27 -9.63 -5.59
CA GLY A 93 2.58 -9.61 -4.32
C GLY A 93 1.10 -9.94 -4.41
N THR A 94 0.60 -10.49 -3.31
CA THR A 94 -0.81 -10.75 -3.07
C THR A 94 -1.19 -10.12 -1.73
N TYR A 95 -2.37 -9.50 -1.66
CA TYR A 95 -2.94 -9.02 -0.41
C TYR A 95 -4.07 -9.95 -0.01
N VAL A 96 -4.10 -10.37 1.25
CA VAL A 96 -5.20 -11.16 1.79
C VAL A 96 -5.88 -10.37 2.89
N LEU A 97 -7.19 -10.18 2.76
CA LEU A 97 -8.04 -9.46 3.68
C LEU A 97 -8.92 -10.45 4.46
N PHE A 98 -9.03 -10.22 5.76
CA PHE A 98 -9.79 -11.03 6.71
C PHE A 98 -10.76 -10.14 7.50
N SER A 99 -11.84 -10.74 7.97
CA SER A 99 -12.63 -10.18 9.05
C SER A 99 -11.83 -10.26 10.35
N SER A 100 -11.55 -9.12 11.01
CA SER A 100 -10.89 -9.13 12.32
C SER A 100 -11.81 -9.70 13.42
N ALA A 101 -13.12 -9.68 13.21
CA ALA A 101 -14.10 -10.20 14.16
C ALA A 101 -14.22 -11.74 14.15
N THR A 102 -14.05 -12.38 12.99
CA THR A 102 -14.32 -13.82 12.81
C THR A 102 -13.12 -14.62 12.32
N GLY A 103 -12.08 -13.96 11.82
CA GLY A 103 -10.95 -14.60 11.14
C GLY A 103 -11.28 -15.11 9.74
N GLN A 104 -12.51 -14.95 9.26
CA GLN A 104 -12.90 -15.37 7.91
C GLN A 104 -12.08 -14.63 6.86
N THR A 105 -11.49 -15.35 5.91
CA THR A 105 -10.90 -14.76 4.71
C THR A 105 -12.00 -14.14 3.85
N LEU A 106 -11.89 -12.83 3.61
CA LEU A 106 -12.85 -12.07 2.82
C LEU A 106 -12.42 -12.02 1.36
N ALA A 107 -11.15 -11.69 1.12
CA ALA A 107 -10.64 -11.52 -0.24
C ALA A 107 -9.14 -11.79 -0.37
N ALA A 108 -8.73 -12.22 -1.56
CA ALA A 108 -7.36 -12.18 -2.03
C ALA A 108 -7.27 -11.27 -3.26
N MET A 109 -6.26 -10.40 -3.33
CA MET A 109 -6.15 -9.38 -4.37
C MET A 109 -4.71 -9.30 -4.90
N ASP A 110 -4.55 -8.94 -6.17
CA ASP A 110 -3.23 -8.61 -6.72
C ASP A 110 -2.66 -7.37 -6.02
N SER A 111 -1.60 -7.54 -5.23
CA SER A 111 -1.03 -6.43 -4.46
C SER A 111 0.05 -5.67 -5.21
N THR A 112 0.55 -6.18 -6.33
CA THR A 112 1.47 -5.46 -7.21
C THR A 112 0.80 -4.20 -7.74
N HIS A 113 -0.42 -4.30 -8.28
CA HIS A 113 -1.17 -3.14 -8.77
C HIS A 113 -1.72 -2.26 -7.64
N LEU A 114 -2.25 -2.88 -6.57
CA LEU A 114 -2.71 -2.14 -5.39
C LEU A 114 -1.60 -1.22 -4.82
N THR A 115 -0.38 -1.75 -4.78
CA THR A 115 0.81 -1.03 -4.31
C THR A 115 1.21 0.11 -5.25
N LEU A 116 1.07 -0.06 -6.56
CA LEU A 116 1.37 0.98 -7.54
C LEU A 116 0.39 2.15 -7.40
N TYR A 117 -0.91 1.87 -7.37
CA TYR A 117 -1.95 2.88 -7.27
C TYR A 117 -1.83 3.69 -5.98
N ARG A 118 -1.70 3.03 -4.82
CA ARG A 118 -1.56 3.73 -3.54
C ARG A 118 -0.28 4.56 -3.45
N THR A 119 0.80 4.15 -4.12
CA THR A 119 2.08 4.90 -4.09
C THR A 119 2.03 6.15 -4.96
N ALA A 120 1.35 6.10 -6.11
CA ALA A 120 1.21 7.24 -7.02
C ALA A 120 0.17 8.28 -6.56
N CYS A 121 -0.72 7.92 -5.63
CA CYS A 121 -1.74 8.82 -5.09
C CYS A 121 -1.23 9.93 -4.16
N VAL A 122 0.07 10.07 -3.91
CA VAL A 122 0.56 10.85 -2.77
C VAL A 122 1.95 11.51 -3.03
N SER A 123 2.07 12.85 -2.92
CA SER A 123 3.30 13.68 -3.14
C SER A 123 4.50 13.37 -2.23
N VAL A 124 5.68 13.01 -2.75
CA VAL A 124 6.70 12.21 -2.02
C VAL A 124 7.84 13.01 -1.31
N PHE A 125 8.08 12.74 -0.02
CA PHE A 125 9.25 13.06 0.82
C PHE A 125 9.89 11.74 1.27
N VAL A 126 11.21 11.59 1.41
CA VAL A 126 11.84 10.27 1.72
C VAL A 126 12.57 10.24 3.06
N ASP A 127 12.73 9.05 3.65
CA ASP A 127 13.44 8.87 4.94
C ASP A 127 14.93 9.23 4.83
N ASN A 128 15.60 8.74 3.80
CA ASN A 128 16.98 9.10 3.42
C ASN A 128 17.19 8.84 1.91
N GLU A 129 18.35 9.24 1.35
CA GLU A 129 18.65 9.06 -0.08
C GLU A 129 18.64 7.60 -0.56
N ALA A 130 18.87 6.62 0.32
CA ALA A 130 18.80 5.20 -0.03
C ALA A 130 17.38 4.78 -0.46
N ALA A 131 16.33 5.51 -0.06
CA ALA A 131 14.98 5.30 -0.58
C ALA A 131 14.86 5.51 -2.10
N LEU A 132 15.76 6.30 -2.70
CA LEU A 132 15.83 6.50 -4.15
C LEU A 132 16.46 5.31 -4.89
N VAL A 133 17.12 4.40 -4.16
CA VAL A 133 17.86 3.24 -4.68
C VAL A 133 17.19 1.92 -4.27
N GLU A 134 16.54 1.86 -3.10
CA GLU A 134 15.98 0.64 -2.54
C GLU A 134 14.45 0.55 -2.66
N ALA A 135 13.75 1.67 -2.86
CA ALA A 135 12.30 1.63 -3.07
C ALA A 135 11.98 1.30 -4.53
N GLY A 136 11.83 0.00 -4.83
CA GLY A 136 11.46 -0.50 -6.17
C GLY A 136 10.19 0.17 -6.76
N GLU A 137 9.31 0.70 -5.92
CA GLU A 137 8.13 1.47 -6.31
C GLU A 137 8.49 2.87 -6.85
N LEU A 138 9.41 3.59 -6.21
CA LEU A 138 9.90 4.89 -6.70
C LEU A 138 10.74 4.69 -7.96
N LEU A 139 11.62 3.68 -7.97
CA LEU A 139 12.38 3.30 -9.16
C LEU A 139 11.46 2.96 -10.34
N GLY A 140 10.42 2.15 -10.10
CA GLY A 140 9.43 1.83 -11.13
C GLY A 140 8.63 3.06 -11.57
N ALA A 141 8.28 3.97 -10.66
CA ALA A 141 7.56 5.19 -11.00
C ALA A 141 8.43 6.19 -11.80
N PHE A 142 9.73 6.28 -11.50
CA PHE A 142 10.71 7.02 -12.29
C PHE A 142 10.90 6.41 -13.68
N GLN A 143 11.06 5.09 -13.76
CA GLN A 143 11.21 4.38 -15.05
C GLN A 143 9.98 4.52 -15.95
N ARG A 144 8.79 4.62 -15.36
CA ARG A 144 7.53 4.82 -16.08
C ARG A 144 7.19 6.31 -16.30
N GLY A 145 8.02 7.24 -15.84
CA GLY A 145 7.81 8.68 -16.00
C GLY A 145 6.60 9.26 -15.27
N VAL A 146 6.01 8.52 -14.32
CA VAL A 146 4.81 8.93 -13.57
C VAL A 146 5.14 10.03 -12.56
N ILE A 147 6.37 10.01 -12.04
CA ILE A 147 6.97 11.07 -11.22
C ILE A 147 8.41 11.26 -11.68
N THR A 148 8.95 12.47 -11.52
CA THR A 148 10.37 12.78 -11.75
C THR A 148 11.10 13.03 -10.44
N ARG A 149 12.43 13.06 -10.45
CA ARG A 149 13.23 13.40 -9.26
C ARG A 149 12.87 14.78 -8.69
N ASP A 150 12.43 15.71 -9.53
CA ASP A 150 12.03 17.06 -9.12
C ASP A 150 10.75 17.08 -8.27
N HIS A 151 9.99 15.99 -8.26
CA HIS A 151 8.82 15.83 -7.39
C HIS A 151 9.22 15.47 -5.93
N ILE A 152 10.48 15.11 -5.67
CA ILE A 152 11.00 14.86 -4.31
C ILE A 152 11.38 16.19 -3.66
N GLN A 153 10.67 16.57 -2.61
CA GLN A 153 10.83 17.90 -1.98
C GLN A 153 11.91 17.96 -0.88
N GLY A 154 12.41 16.82 -0.42
CA GLY A 154 13.47 16.70 0.58
C GLY A 154 13.35 15.44 1.43
N THR A 155 14.28 15.27 2.38
CA THR A 155 14.18 14.22 3.39
C THR A 155 13.30 14.64 4.58
N LEU A 156 12.87 13.69 5.41
CA LEU A 156 12.21 14.04 6.67
C LEU A 156 13.12 14.88 7.56
N VAL A 157 14.43 14.57 7.62
CA VAL A 157 15.40 15.32 8.43
C VAL A 157 15.48 16.78 7.99
N ASP A 158 15.47 17.05 6.68
CA ASP A 158 15.45 18.43 6.15
C ASP A 158 14.17 19.18 6.52
N LEU A 159 13.04 18.47 6.58
CA LEU A 159 11.75 19.02 6.96
C LEU A 159 11.69 19.35 8.46
N VAL A 160 12.18 18.46 9.33
CA VAL A 160 12.12 18.67 10.80
C VAL A 160 13.17 19.66 11.30
N SER A 161 14.31 19.77 10.61
CA SER A 161 15.37 20.74 10.92
C SER A 161 15.09 22.16 10.42
N GLY A 162 13.97 22.36 9.70
CA GLY A 162 13.59 23.66 9.14
C GLY A 162 14.36 24.06 7.88
N LEU A 163 15.21 23.18 7.34
CA LEU A 163 15.95 23.40 6.09
C LEU A 163 15.04 23.35 4.85
N LYS A 164 13.90 22.65 4.94
CA LYS A 164 12.85 22.63 3.91
C LYS A 164 11.51 23.02 4.51
N VAL A 165 10.78 23.86 3.78
CA VAL A 165 9.41 24.23 4.14
C VAL A 165 8.49 23.11 3.68
N GLY A 166 7.73 22.55 4.64
CA GLY A 166 6.68 21.56 4.38
C GLY A 166 5.50 22.14 3.62
N ARG A 167 4.31 21.58 3.87
CA ARG A 167 3.07 22.05 3.25
C ARG A 167 2.91 23.57 3.41
N LYS A 168 2.84 24.30 2.29
CA LYS A 168 2.70 25.76 2.25
C LYS A 168 1.24 26.20 2.14
N THR A 169 0.38 25.36 1.57
CA THR A 169 -1.04 25.64 1.43
C THR A 169 -1.91 24.43 1.75
N SER A 170 -3.18 24.65 2.12
CA SER A 170 -4.14 23.58 2.41
C SER A 170 -4.54 22.74 1.18
N HIS A 171 -4.17 23.19 -0.02
CA HIS A 171 -4.43 22.51 -1.30
C HIS A 171 -3.22 21.72 -1.79
N GLU A 172 -2.05 21.88 -1.14
CA GLU A 172 -0.87 21.09 -1.42
C GLU A 172 -0.95 19.73 -0.71
N ILE A 173 -0.83 18.68 -1.51
CA ILE A 173 -0.64 17.33 -1.00
C ILE A 173 0.86 17.16 -0.73
N THR A 174 1.20 16.70 0.48
CA THR A 174 2.57 16.56 1.00
C THR A 174 2.62 15.22 1.73
N VAL A 175 3.52 14.32 1.36
CA VAL A 175 3.49 12.91 1.79
C VAL A 175 4.88 12.44 2.06
N PHE A 176 5.05 11.92 3.24
CA PHE A 176 6.27 11.25 3.61
C PHE A 176 6.22 9.77 3.21
N LYS A 177 7.02 9.40 2.22
CA LYS A 177 7.36 8.05 1.81
C LYS A 177 8.50 7.52 2.67
N SER A 178 8.12 6.89 3.76
CA SER A 178 8.93 5.89 4.46
C SER A 178 8.74 4.50 3.83
N VAL A 179 9.53 3.53 4.28
CA VAL A 179 9.35 2.09 4.01
C VAL A 179 7.86 1.76 4.20
N GLY A 180 7.15 1.39 3.11
CA GLY A 180 5.68 1.46 3.04
C GLY A 180 4.92 0.93 4.26
N SER A 181 3.85 1.63 4.66
CA SER A 181 3.01 1.25 5.81
C SER A 181 1.94 0.24 5.42
N ALA A 182 1.84 -0.88 6.15
CA ALA A 182 0.82 -1.90 5.94
C ALA A 182 -0.61 -1.39 6.16
N VAL A 183 -0.77 -0.32 6.96
CA VAL A 183 -2.04 0.37 7.20
C VAL A 183 -2.70 0.82 5.89
N VAL A 184 -1.92 1.41 4.99
CA VAL A 184 -2.45 1.95 3.72
C VAL A 184 -2.84 0.82 2.78
N ASP A 185 -2.11 -0.29 2.79
CA ASP A 185 -2.46 -1.47 2.00
C ASP A 185 -3.79 -2.08 2.48
N MET A 186 -4.04 -2.09 3.80
CA MET A 186 -5.29 -2.59 4.38
C MET A 186 -6.49 -1.72 4.06
N LEU A 187 -6.37 -0.39 4.21
CA LEU A 187 -7.46 0.54 3.88
C LEU A 187 -7.80 0.49 2.38
N ALA A 188 -6.79 0.38 1.52
CA ALA A 188 -7.00 0.20 0.09
C ALA A 188 -7.74 -1.12 -0.21
N ALA A 189 -7.31 -2.23 0.40
CA ALA A 189 -7.98 -3.52 0.25
C ALA A 189 -9.42 -3.49 0.78
N GLN A 190 -9.66 -2.87 1.94
CA GLN A 190 -10.99 -2.67 2.51
C GLN A 190 -11.90 -1.91 1.53
N PHE A 191 -11.44 -0.78 1.00
CA PHE A 191 -12.20 0.00 0.01
C PHE A 191 -12.54 -0.80 -1.26
N VAL A 192 -11.58 -1.59 -1.77
CA VAL A 192 -11.80 -2.43 -2.95
C VAL A 192 -12.82 -3.52 -2.67
N TYR A 193 -12.69 -4.21 -1.54
CA TYR A 193 -13.61 -5.28 -1.14
C TYR A 193 -15.05 -4.75 -1.01
N GLU A 194 -15.25 -3.65 -0.30
CA GLU A 194 -16.58 -3.07 -0.09
C GLU A 194 -17.21 -2.60 -1.40
N THR A 195 -16.42 -1.99 -2.29
CA THR A 195 -16.90 -1.56 -3.61
C THR A 195 -17.28 -2.76 -4.48
N TYR A 196 -16.47 -3.82 -4.45
CA TYR A 196 -16.73 -5.06 -5.19
C TYR A 196 -18.02 -5.75 -4.72
N THR A 197 -18.27 -5.82 -3.41
CA THR A 197 -19.45 -6.51 -2.86
C THR A 197 -20.74 -5.70 -2.94
N THR A 198 -20.67 -4.40 -3.25
CA THR A 198 -21.84 -3.51 -3.39
C THR A 198 -22.35 -3.44 -4.83
N THR A 199 -21.61 -3.98 -5.80
CA THR A 199 -21.96 -4.05 -7.22
C THR A 199 -22.69 -5.35 -7.53
#